data_AF-A0A437AE00-F1
#
_entry.id   AF-A0A437AE00-F1
#
_cell.length_a   1.000
_cell.length_b   1.000
_cell.length_c   1.000
_cell.angle_alpha   90.00
_cell.angle_beta   90.00
_cell.angle_gamma   90.00
#
_symmetry.space_group_name_H-M   'P 1'
#
loop_
_entity.id
_entity.type
_entity.pdbx_description
1 polymer ?
#
loop_
_entity_poly.entity_id
_entity_poly.type
_entity_poly.pdbx_seq_one_letter_code
_entity_poly.pdbx_strand_id
1 'polypeptide(L)'
;MPTLSALLTPLSLLSLSLPSLILSESRSIYLGSSIFKLIASTAFVWRSLLPLSSTPLLPSVVSAKWWITFSLISGLVGDFCLIPSKKSYYNPSGGHEGDSVWFKLGMLAFMVNHAGYIGAFLQFVKGGVVENIDWKIFGGVFVICVLLGDLCGMPVPWRDDAAAPHQSSGGNEGRTRSSSPRLPTTSSDTKPLDLSSKKDAYRNGTRHARSDSGVTDLSISIPSTPTSNSSNNSPTTSTPLLSSRTSATSTSTLGGIIPKLVIPSDMKPLIIIYQLIITTMVASAAGTRGILSERLLGAFMFMVSDVMVAWDTFGVKPARAVDASTKSEERRSKGRQGWKSRGFGWVLYFGGQYILAAYGAK
;
A
#
# COMPACT_ATOMS: atom_id res chain seq x y z
N MET A 1 40.22 -2.41 7.62
CA MET A 1 38.94 -3.11 7.38
C MET A 1 38.03 -2.83 8.55
N PRO A 2 36.77 -2.41 8.34
CA PRO A 2 35.84 -2.24 9.45
C PRO A 2 35.65 -3.58 10.16
N THR A 3 35.65 -3.57 11.50
CA THR A 3 35.35 -4.77 12.29
C THR A 3 33.89 -5.17 12.07
N LEU A 4 33.58 -6.47 12.14
CA LEU A 4 32.21 -6.98 12.00
C LEU A 4 31.23 -6.26 12.95
N SER A 5 31.71 -5.88 14.14
CA SER A 5 30.97 -5.09 15.13
C SER A 5 30.59 -3.69 14.66
N ALA A 6 31.42 -3.02 13.85
CA ALA A 6 31.11 -1.70 13.29
C ALA A 6 30.05 -1.77 12.17
N LEU A 7 29.96 -2.91 11.48
CA LEU A 7 28.93 -3.15 10.45
C LEU A 7 27.55 -3.48 11.06
N LEU A 8 27.53 -4.00 12.29
CA LEU A 8 26.31 -4.37 13.02
C LEU A 8 25.67 -3.23 13.82
N THR A 9 26.18 -1.99 13.70
CA THR A 9 25.50 -0.86 14.34
C THR A 9 24.17 -0.55 13.62
N PRO A 10 23.12 -0.10 14.33
CA PRO A 10 21.86 0.30 13.70
C PRO A 10 22.01 1.30 12.55
N LEU A 11 22.93 2.25 12.69
CA LEU A 11 23.16 3.27 11.68
C LEU A 11 23.81 2.67 10.43
N SER A 12 24.78 1.77 10.60
CA SER A 12 25.38 1.01 9.50
C SER A 12 24.35 0.14 8.78
N LEU A 13 23.51 -0.58 9.55
CA LEU A 13 22.44 -1.41 9.01
C LEU A 13 21.46 -0.59 8.19
N LEU A 14 21.00 0.57 8.70
CA LEU A 14 20.10 1.46 7.98
C LEU A 14 20.76 2.04 6.71
N SER A 15 22.00 2.52 6.82
CA SER A 15 22.75 3.14 5.72
C SER A 15 23.03 2.16 4.59
N LEU A 16 23.18 0.87 4.89
CA LEU A 16 23.38 -0.17 3.88
C LEU A 16 22.05 -0.70 3.33
N SER A 17 21.07 -0.94 4.20
CA SER A 17 19.79 -1.55 3.82
C SER A 17 18.91 -0.62 2.99
N LEU A 18 18.88 0.69 3.27
CA LEU A 18 18.03 1.63 2.53
C LEU A 18 18.43 1.76 1.04
N PRO A 19 19.70 2.01 0.67
CA PRO A 19 20.12 2.00 -0.73
C PRO A 19 19.93 0.63 -1.37
N SER A 20 20.18 -0.46 -0.62
CA SER A 20 19.98 -1.83 -1.10
C SER A 20 18.51 -2.13 -1.38
N LEU A 21 17.59 -1.61 -0.57
CA LEU A 21 16.15 -1.68 -0.77
C LEU A 21 15.76 -0.97 -2.08
N ILE A 22 16.20 0.28 -2.26
CA ILE A 22 15.92 1.06 -3.48
C ILE A 22 16.50 0.37 -4.72
N LEU A 23 17.73 -0.13 -4.62
CA LEU A 23 18.38 -0.86 -5.71
C LEU A 23 17.64 -2.16 -6.02
N SER A 24 17.18 -2.89 -5.01
CA SER A 24 16.39 -4.12 -5.21
C SER A 24 15.06 -3.84 -5.91
N GLU A 25 14.38 -2.75 -5.56
CA GLU A 25 13.14 -2.30 -6.23
C GLU A 25 13.41 -1.86 -7.68
N SER A 26 14.53 -1.17 -7.91
CA SER A 26 14.95 -0.77 -9.27
C SER A 26 15.23 -1.96 -10.19
N ARG A 27 15.60 -3.12 -9.61
CA ARG A 27 15.87 -4.38 -10.32
C ARG A 27 14.71 -5.39 -10.21
N SER A 28 13.59 -5.00 -9.60
CA SER A 28 12.44 -5.90 -9.36
C SER A 28 12.80 -7.19 -8.63
N ILE A 29 13.72 -7.14 -7.66
CA ILE A 29 14.14 -8.32 -6.88
C ILE A 29 13.28 -8.42 -5.62
N TYR A 30 12.19 -9.18 -5.70
CA TYR A 30 11.22 -9.36 -4.60
C TYR A 30 11.89 -9.68 -3.26
N LEU A 31 12.74 -10.71 -3.23
CA LEU A 31 13.38 -11.16 -1.99
C LEU A 31 14.29 -10.09 -1.39
N GLY A 32 14.99 -9.33 -2.24
CA GLY A 32 15.83 -8.21 -1.81
C GLY A 32 14.98 -7.11 -1.17
N SER A 33 13.88 -6.73 -1.81
CA SER A 33 13.00 -5.67 -1.30
C SER A 33 12.40 -6.06 0.06
N SER A 34 11.95 -7.30 0.23
CA SER A 34 11.43 -7.79 1.50
C SER A 34 12.49 -7.81 2.61
N ILE A 35 13.67 -8.38 2.34
CA ILE A 35 14.73 -8.51 3.36
C ILE A 35 15.27 -7.14 3.76
N PHE A 36 15.63 -6.28 2.80
CA PHE A 36 16.24 -4.99 3.12
C PHE A 36 15.27 -4.06 3.84
N LYS A 37 13.96 -4.15 3.53
CA LYS A 37 12.93 -3.43 4.29
C LYS A 37 12.90 -3.86 5.75
N LEU A 38 12.84 -5.16 6.02
CA LEU A 38 12.83 -5.68 7.40
C LEU A 38 14.13 -5.38 8.16
N ILE A 39 15.29 -5.44 7.49
CA ILE A 39 16.57 -5.06 8.09
C ILE A 39 16.58 -3.58 8.48
N ALA A 40 16.10 -2.69 7.59
CA ALA A 40 16.00 -1.26 7.88
C ALA A 40 15.10 -0.99 9.10
N SER A 41 13.92 -1.62 9.16
CA SER A 41 12.99 -1.47 10.29
C SER A 41 13.55 -2.06 11.59
N THR A 42 14.20 -3.22 11.51
CA THR A 42 14.83 -3.88 12.68
C THR A 42 15.94 -3.02 13.26
N ALA A 43 16.67 -2.26 12.45
CA ALA A 43 17.71 -1.37 12.93
C ALA A 43 17.17 -0.32 13.93
N PHE A 44 15.96 0.21 13.70
CA PHE A 44 15.33 1.15 14.64
C PHE A 44 14.92 0.50 15.94
N VAL A 45 14.30 -0.69 15.88
CA VAL A 45 13.95 -1.47 17.08
C VAL A 45 15.21 -1.79 17.89
N TRP A 46 16.26 -2.28 17.23
CA TRP A 46 17.55 -2.56 17.85
C TRP A 46 18.13 -1.31 18.53
N ARG A 47 18.11 -0.16 17.84
CA ARG A 47 18.58 1.12 18.39
C ARG A 47 17.82 1.53 19.65
N SER A 48 16.51 1.32 19.67
CA SER A 48 15.64 1.67 20.80
C SER A 48 15.90 0.78 22.02
N LEU A 49 16.15 -0.51 21.79
CA LEU A 49 16.44 -1.48 22.84
C LEU A 49 17.82 -1.29 23.50
N LEU A 50 18.77 -0.64 22.82
CA LEU A 50 20.07 -0.36 23.41
C LEU A 50 19.93 0.50 24.69
N PRO A 51 20.67 0.16 25.77
CA PRO A 51 20.68 0.95 27.00
C PRO A 51 21.09 2.40 26.69
N LEU A 52 20.39 3.37 27.28
CA LEU A 52 20.92 4.73 27.32
C LEU A 52 22.05 4.75 28.35
N SER A 53 23.14 5.45 28.01
CA SER A 53 24.31 5.65 28.87
C SER A 53 23.90 6.14 30.27
N SER A 54 24.73 5.80 31.26
CA SER A 54 24.49 5.70 32.72
C SER A 54 23.96 6.93 33.49
N THR A 55 23.32 7.89 32.85
CA THR A 55 22.65 9.01 33.53
C THR A 55 21.27 8.61 34.02
N PRO A 56 20.88 8.94 35.27
CA PRO A 56 19.52 8.70 35.75
C PRO A 56 18.52 9.48 34.90
N LEU A 57 17.70 8.76 34.14
CA LEU A 57 16.68 9.35 33.28
C LEU A 57 15.44 9.70 34.10
N LEU A 58 14.83 10.84 33.78
CA LEU A 58 13.54 11.24 34.33
C LEU A 58 12.47 10.17 33.99
N PRO A 59 11.54 9.82 34.90
CA PRO A 59 10.54 8.78 34.66
C PRO A 59 9.70 8.98 33.38
N SER A 60 9.44 10.23 33.00
CA SER A 60 8.74 10.60 31.77
C SER A 60 9.54 10.22 30.51
N VAL A 61 10.86 10.33 30.54
CA VAL A 61 11.74 9.93 29.42
C VAL A 61 11.77 8.41 29.28
N VAL A 62 11.76 7.67 30.40
CA VAL A 62 11.67 6.20 30.39
C VAL A 62 10.32 5.76 29.80
N SER A 63 9.22 6.40 30.21
CA SER A 63 7.89 6.13 29.66
C SER A 63 7.82 6.45 28.15
N ALA A 64 8.33 7.61 27.73
CA ALA A 64 8.40 7.97 26.32
C ALA A 64 9.23 6.97 25.49
N LYS A 65 10.37 6.52 26.02
CA LYS A 65 11.20 5.48 25.39
C LYS A 65 10.43 4.16 25.22
N TRP A 66 9.61 3.77 26.20
CA TRP A 66 8.77 2.59 26.08
C TRP A 66 7.75 2.74 24.96
N TRP A 67 7.06 3.89 24.89
CA TRP A 67 6.12 4.20 23.80
C TRP A 67 6.79 4.19 22.42
N ILE A 68 7.98 4.78 22.28
CA ILE A 68 8.75 4.77 21.04
C ILE A 68 9.15 3.33 20.67
N THR A 69 9.58 2.52 21.63
CA THR A 69 9.96 1.12 21.36
C THR A 69 8.76 0.31 20.90
N PHE A 70 7.63 0.43 21.60
CA PHE A 70 6.38 -0.22 21.23
C PHE A 70 5.90 0.20 19.84
N SER A 71 5.97 1.50 19.55
CA SER A 71 5.69 2.08 18.23
C SER A 71 6.53 1.42 17.15
N LEU A 72 7.86 1.36 17.32
CA LEU A 72 8.79 0.79 16.36
C LEU A 72 8.56 -0.72 16.13
N ILE A 73 8.23 -1.47 17.18
CA ILE A 73 7.87 -2.89 17.05
C ILE A 73 6.58 -3.02 16.22
N SER A 74 5.58 -2.17 16.48
CA SER A 74 4.35 -2.15 15.69
C SER A 74 4.62 -1.78 14.23
N GLY A 75 5.49 -0.79 13.97
CA GLY A 75 5.94 -0.42 12.62
C GLY A 75 6.65 -1.57 11.91
N LEU A 76 7.50 -2.33 12.59
CA LEU A 76 8.15 -3.53 12.05
C LEU A 76 7.13 -4.62 11.65
N VAL A 77 6.11 -4.85 12.49
CA VAL A 77 5.00 -5.76 12.15
C VAL A 77 4.23 -5.24 10.94
N GLY A 78 3.94 -3.94 10.90
CA GLY A 78 3.32 -3.28 9.75
C GLY A 78 4.13 -3.48 8.47
N ASP A 79 5.45 -3.29 8.54
CA ASP A 79 6.35 -3.47 7.41
C ASP A 79 6.35 -4.90 6.87
N PHE A 80 6.30 -5.89 7.76
CA PHE A 80 6.18 -7.31 7.44
C PHE A 80 4.84 -7.62 6.77
N CYS A 81 3.73 -7.13 7.34
CA CYS A 81 2.38 -7.38 6.83
C CYS A 81 2.12 -6.68 5.48
N LEU A 82 2.78 -5.55 5.21
CA LEU A 82 2.70 -4.83 3.93
C LEU A 82 3.68 -5.35 2.87
N ILE A 83 4.40 -6.45 3.12
CA ILE A 83 5.19 -7.10 2.05
C ILE A 83 4.19 -7.68 1.04
N PRO A 84 4.24 -7.23 -0.24
CA PRO A 84 3.31 -7.71 -1.25
C PRO A 84 3.52 -9.20 -1.50
N SER A 85 2.47 -9.94 -1.86
CA SER A 85 2.67 -11.33 -2.29
C SER A 85 3.55 -11.37 -3.56
N LYS A 86 4.30 -12.47 -3.77
CA LYS A 86 5.13 -12.63 -4.97
C LYS A 86 4.33 -12.42 -6.27
N LYS A 87 3.07 -12.87 -6.31
CA LYS A 87 2.17 -12.66 -7.45
C LYS A 87 1.87 -11.18 -7.67
N SER A 88 1.51 -10.46 -6.61
CA SER A 88 1.21 -9.02 -6.66
C SER A 88 2.44 -8.18 -6.99
N TYR A 89 3.61 -8.57 -6.47
CA TYR A 89 4.87 -7.86 -6.70
C TYR A 89 5.25 -7.80 -8.19
N TYR A 90 5.15 -8.92 -8.92
CA TYR A 90 5.50 -8.99 -10.34
C TYR A 90 4.34 -8.65 -11.28
N ASN A 91 3.11 -8.86 -10.84
CA ASN A 91 1.91 -8.54 -11.62
C ASN A 91 0.94 -7.71 -10.78
N PRO A 92 1.22 -6.41 -10.61
CA PRO A 92 0.33 -5.51 -9.90
C PRO A 92 -0.87 -5.21 -10.82
N SER A 93 -1.83 -6.14 -10.90
CA SER A 93 -3.14 -5.86 -11.46
C SER A 93 -3.78 -4.83 -10.53
N GLY A 94 -3.68 -3.56 -10.91
CA GLY A 94 -4.07 -2.42 -10.08
C GLY A 94 -5.51 -2.60 -9.58
N GLY A 95 -5.67 -2.64 -8.26
CA GLY A 95 -6.98 -2.50 -7.64
C GLY A 95 -7.35 -3.51 -6.55
N HIS A 96 -6.55 -4.52 -6.20
CA HIS A 96 -6.95 -5.51 -5.17
C HIS A 96 -5.90 -5.77 -4.07
N GLU A 97 -4.76 -5.07 -4.08
CA GLU A 97 -3.74 -5.27 -3.03
C GLU A 97 -4.22 -4.77 -1.66
N GLY A 98 -5.05 -3.72 -1.66
CA GLY A 98 -5.67 -3.15 -0.47
C GLY A 98 -6.67 -4.06 0.25
N ASP A 99 -7.22 -5.06 -0.43
CA ASP A 99 -8.28 -5.91 0.14
C ASP A 99 -7.75 -7.09 0.95
N SER A 100 -6.45 -7.36 0.89
CA SER A 100 -5.86 -8.47 1.63
C SER A 100 -5.90 -8.21 3.14
N VAL A 101 -6.24 -9.25 3.91
CA VAL A 101 -6.25 -9.18 5.39
C VAL A 101 -4.88 -8.74 5.93
N TRP A 102 -3.79 -9.21 5.30
CA TRP A 102 -2.44 -8.80 5.64
C TRP A 102 -2.20 -7.31 5.41
N PHE A 103 -2.72 -6.74 4.32
CA PHE A 103 -2.64 -5.31 4.09
C PHE A 103 -3.38 -4.51 5.16
N LYS A 104 -4.62 -4.90 5.49
CA LYS A 104 -5.42 -4.26 6.55
C LYS A 104 -4.74 -4.34 7.92
N LEU A 105 -4.18 -5.51 8.26
CA LEU A 105 -3.40 -5.72 9.48
C LEU A 105 -2.14 -4.85 9.50
N GLY A 106 -1.47 -4.73 8.36
CA GLY A 106 -0.31 -3.86 8.19
C GLY A 106 -0.65 -2.40 8.42
N MET A 107 -1.74 -1.90 7.81
CA MET A 107 -2.22 -0.54 8.08
C MET A 107 -2.58 -0.32 9.54
N LEU A 108 -3.26 -1.28 10.18
CA LEU A 108 -3.59 -1.19 11.61
C LEU A 108 -2.33 -1.11 12.48
N ALA A 109 -1.31 -1.91 12.19
CA ALA A 109 -0.02 -1.83 12.88
C ALA A 109 0.65 -0.46 12.67
N PHE A 110 0.54 0.12 11.47
CA PHE A 110 1.00 1.49 11.22
C PHE A 110 0.22 2.56 11.99
N MET A 111 -1.09 2.41 12.15
CA MET A 111 -1.89 3.30 13.00
C MET A 111 -1.41 3.24 14.46
N VAL A 112 -1.14 2.04 14.96
CA VAL A 112 -0.63 1.83 16.32
C VAL A 112 0.78 2.40 16.47
N ASN A 113 1.64 2.28 15.46
CA ASN A 113 2.93 2.96 15.41
C ASN A 113 2.75 4.49 15.55
N HIS A 114 1.92 5.11 14.72
CA HIS A 114 1.69 6.57 14.80
C HIS A 114 1.09 7.01 16.14
N ALA A 115 0.14 6.23 16.68
CA ALA A 115 -0.42 6.45 18.01
C ALA A 115 0.64 6.32 19.12
N GLY A 116 1.61 5.42 18.97
CA GLY A 116 2.74 5.28 19.88
C GLY A 116 3.62 6.53 19.93
N TYR A 117 3.90 7.16 18.79
CA TYR A 117 4.61 8.45 18.74
C TYR A 117 3.80 9.57 19.40
N ILE A 118 2.49 9.65 19.18
CA ILE A 118 1.60 10.59 19.89
C ILE A 118 1.72 10.38 21.41
N GLY A 119 1.61 9.13 21.86
CA GLY A 119 1.77 8.76 23.27
C GLY A 119 3.11 9.22 23.84
N ALA A 120 4.20 9.01 23.11
CA ALA A 120 5.53 9.48 23.50
C ALA A 120 5.60 11.01 23.63
N PHE A 121 5.02 11.77 22.70
CA PHE A 121 4.98 13.23 22.77
C PHE A 121 4.23 13.74 24.01
N LEU A 122 3.12 13.09 24.36
CA LEU A 122 2.32 13.43 25.54
C LEU A 122 3.03 13.12 26.86
N GLN A 123 3.87 12.09 26.92
CA GLN A 123 4.66 11.81 28.13
C GLN A 123 5.64 12.94 28.48
N PHE A 124 6.16 13.66 27.48
CA PHE A 124 7.02 14.81 27.72
C PHE A 124 6.25 15.99 28.34
N VAL A 125 4.98 16.17 27.96
CA VAL A 125 4.10 17.18 28.56
C VAL A 125 3.79 16.80 30.01
N LYS A 126 3.34 15.56 30.24
CA LYS A 126 3.02 15.07 31.59
C LYS A 126 4.21 15.08 32.55
N GLY A 127 5.41 14.86 32.00
CA GLY A 127 6.67 14.89 32.74
C GLY A 127 7.23 16.26 33.07
N GLY A 128 6.54 17.35 32.70
CA GLY A 128 7.01 18.72 32.90
C GLY A 128 8.21 19.13 32.04
N VAL A 129 8.57 18.33 31.01
CA VAL A 129 9.65 18.65 30.07
C VAL A 129 9.18 19.67 29.02
N VAL A 130 7.88 19.68 28.74
CA VAL A 130 7.20 20.69 27.92
C VAL A 130 6.14 21.32 28.80
N GLU A 131 6.14 22.64 28.92
CA GLU A 131 5.29 23.36 29.86
C GLU A 131 3.80 23.16 29.58
N ASN A 132 3.38 23.22 28.31
CA ASN A 132 2.01 22.95 27.87
C ASN A 132 1.95 22.68 26.35
N ILE A 133 0.85 22.08 25.87
CA ILE A 133 0.55 21.98 24.44
C ILE A 133 0.03 23.33 23.95
N ASP A 134 0.65 23.90 22.92
CA ASP A 134 0.08 25.04 22.20
C ASP A 134 -1.09 24.55 21.33
N TRP A 135 -2.30 24.69 21.86
CA TRP A 135 -3.54 24.28 21.19
C TRP A 135 -3.83 25.06 19.91
N LYS A 136 -3.32 26.29 19.76
CA LYS A 136 -3.50 27.08 18.54
C LYS A 136 -2.63 26.51 17.42
N ILE A 137 -1.36 26.23 17.72
CA ILE A 137 -0.45 25.58 16.75
C ILE A 137 -0.96 24.18 16.42
N PHE A 138 -1.35 23.39 17.44
CA PHE A 138 -1.91 22.05 17.24
C PHE A 138 -3.13 22.09 16.31
N GLY A 139 -4.14 22.91 16.64
CA GLY A 139 -5.37 23.00 15.85
C GLY A 139 -5.13 23.52 14.43
N GLY A 140 -4.28 24.54 14.28
CA GLY A 140 -3.92 25.08 12.98
C GLY A 140 -3.22 24.06 12.08
N VAL A 141 -2.20 23.37 12.59
CA VAL A 141 -1.48 22.33 11.85
C VAL A 141 -2.39 21.14 11.55
N PHE A 142 -3.25 20.74 12.49
CA PHE A 142 -4.22 19.66 12.27
C PHE A 142 -5.13 19.96 11.07
N VAL A 143 -5.77 21.14 11.05
CA VAL A 143 -6.66 21.54 9.94
C VAL A 143 -5.90 21.61 8.62
N ILE A 144 -4.70 22.21 8.61
CA ILE A 144 -3.86 22.27 7.40
C ILE A 144 -3.55 20.86 6.88
N CYS A 145 -3.18 19.93 7.75
CA CYS A 145 -2.86 18.56 7.35
C CYS A 145 -4.08 17.81 6.79
N VAL A 146 -5.28 18.01 7.34
CA VAL A 146 -6.48 17.38 6.77
C VAL A 146 -6.83 17.99 5.41
N LEU A 147 -6.70 19.32 5.24
CA LEU A 147 -6.90 19.99 3.95
C LEU A 147 -5.87 19.53 2.91
N LEU A 148 -4.61 19.33 3.31
CA LEU A 148 -3.58 18.76 2.44
C LEU A 148 -3.92 17.32 2.04
N GLY A 149 -4.42 16.51 2.98
CA GLY A 149 -4.89 15.16 2.71
C GLY A 149 -6.04 15.12 1.69
N ASP A 150 -7.05 15.97 1.86
CA ASP A 150 -8.17 16.12 0.92
C ASP A 150 -7.68 16.57 -0.47
N LEU A 151 -6.76 17.56 -0.51
CA LEU A 151 -6.13 18.01 -1.76
C LEU A 151 -5.33 16.89 -2.45
N CYS A 152 -4.80 15.93 -1.69
CA CYS A 152 -4.15 14.73 -2.23
C CYS A 152 -5.14 13.63 -2.66
N GLY A 153 -6.45 13.87 -2.51
CA GLY A 153 -7.53 12.96 -2.86
C GLY A 153 -7.89 11.93 -1.79
N MET A 154 -7.37 12.07 -0.56
CA MET A 154 -7.71 11.18 0.55
C MET A 154 -9.16 11.39 1.00
N PRO A 155 -9.85 10.33 1.47
CA PRO A 155 -11.22 10.47 1.96
C PRO A 155 -11.23 11.30 3.24
N VAL A 156 -12.22 12.19 3.34
CA VAL A 156 -12.44 13.05 4.51
C VAL A 156 -13.83 12.80 5.10
N PRO A 157 -13.99 12.86 6.44
CA PRO A 157 -15.23 12.44 7.10
C PRO A 157 -16.43 13.34 6.80
N TRP A 158 -16.22 14.57 6.32
CA TRP A 158 -17.29 15.52 5.99
C TRP A 158 -17.74 15.47 4.53
N ARG A 159 -17.06 14.70 3.67
CA ARG A 159 -17.46 14.57 2.27
C ARG A 159 -18.37 13.36 2.13
N ASP A 160 -19.66 13.60 2.07
CA ASP A 160 -20.61 12.56 1.69
C ASP A 160 -20.31 12.17 0.24
N ASP A 161 -19.87 10.92 0.02
CA ASP A 161 -19.74 10.34 -1.32
C ASP A 161 -21.12 10.01 -1.92
N ALA A 162 -22.11 10.89 -1.71
CA ALA A 162 -23.48 10.79 -2.15
C ALA A 162 -23.60 11.07 -3.66
N ALA A 163 -22.80 10.40 -4.50
CA ALA A 163 -22.98 10.33 -5.95
C ALA A 163 -22.00 9.35 -6.63
N ALA A 164 -21.67 8.21 -6.03
CA ALA A 164 -21.17 7.11 -6.86
C ALA A 164 -22.40 6.46 -7.53
N PRO A 165 -22.67 6.68 -8.84
CA PRO A 165 -23.72 5.92 -9.49
C PRO A 165 -23.37 4.45 -9.32
N HIS A 166 -24.34 3.68 -8.80
CA HIS A 166 -24.31 2.24 -8.85
C HIS A 166 -23.78 1.85 -10.23
N GLN A 167 -22.59 1.25 -10.30
CA GLN A 167 -22.26 0.40 -11.43
C GLN A 167 -23.26 -0.73 -11.34
N SER A 168 -24.39 -0.56 -12.03
CA SER A 168 -25.28 -1.64 -12.39
C SER A 168 -24.42 -2.61 -13.18
N SER A 169 -23.91 -3.61 -12.48
CA SER A 169 -23.35 -4.80 -13.08
C SER A 169 -24.41 -5.28 -14.07
N GLY A 170 -24.09 -5.16 -15.36
CA GLY A 170 -24.91 -5.66 -16.46
C GLY A 170 -24.95 -7.17 -16.40
N GLY A 171 -25.69 -7.70 -15.42
CA GLY A 171 -26.08 -9.08 -15.31
C GLY A 171 -27.10 -9.34 -16.41
N ASN A 172 -26.64 -10.04 -17.43
CA ASN A 172 -27.45 -10.65 -18.48
C ASN A 172 -28.30 -11.77 -17.83
N GLU A 173 -29.36 -11.41 -17.10
CA GLU A 173 -30.35 -12.37 -16.61
C GLU A 173 -31.36 -12.65 -17.72
N GLY A 174 -31.17 -13.82 -18.32
CA GLY A 174 -32.14 -14.40 -19.21
C GLY A 174 -33.47 -14.68 -18.51
N ARG A 175 -34.53 -14.10 -19.08
CA ARG A 175 -35.76 -14.82 -19.44
C ARG A 175 -36.48 -15.53 -18.28
N THR A 176 -37.22 -14.77 -17.48
CA THR A 176 -38.38 -15.32 -16.74
C THR A 176 -39.67 -14.89 -17.44
N ARG A 177 -40.37 -15.90 -17.97
CA ARG A 177 -41.70 -15.80 -18.55
C ARG A 177 -42.71 -15.40 -17.46
N SER A 178 -43.57 -14.46 -17.83
CA SER A 178 -44.82 -14.12 -17.16
C SER A 178 -45.70 -15.35 -16.94
N SER A 179 -46.17 -15.56 -15.71
CA SER A 179 -47.39 -16.31 -15.43
C SER A 179 -48.12 -15.69 -14.25
N SER A 180 -49.34 -15.23 -14.53
CA SER A 180 -50.29 -14.58 -13.64
C SER A 180 -50.64 -15.40 -12.38
N PRO A 181 -51.10 -14.73 -11.30
CA PRO A 181 -51.51 -15.38 -10.06
C PRO A 181 -52.94 -15.96 -10.16
N ARG A 182 -53.12 -17.21 -9.74
CA ARG A 182 -54.44 -17.81 -9.46
C ARG A 182 -54.56 -18.13 -7.97
N LEU A 183 -55.73 -17.80 -7.43
CA LEU A 183 -56.19 -17.95 -6.05
C LEU A 183 -56.19 -19.41 -5.53
N PRO A 184 -56.22 -19.60 -4.18
CA PRO A 184 -56.10 -20.90 -3.55
C PRO A 184 -57.46 -21.62 -3.46
N THR A 185 -57.46 -22.92 -3.72
CA THR A 185 -58.57 -23.82 -3.36
C THR A 185 -58.08 -24.86 -2.36
N THR A 186 -58.78 -24.88 -1.24
CA THR A 186 -58.75 -25.85 -0.15
C THR A 186 -59.23 -27.24 -0.58
N SER A 187 -58.55 -28.31 -0.16
CA SER A 187 -59.20 -29.55 0.27
C SER A 187 -58.24 -30.42 1.09
N SER A 188 -58.67 -30.71 2.31
CA SER A 188 -58.23 -31.78 3.20
C SER A 188 -58.36 -33.16 2.54
N ASP A 189 -57.40 -34.07 2.76
CA ASP A 189 -57.72 -35.34 3.44
C ASP A 189 -56.50 -36.22 3.83
N THR A 190 -56.57 -36.64 5.10
CA THR A 190 -56.16 -37.87 5.82
C THR A 190 -54.99 -38.81 5.40
N LYS A 191 -54.19 -39.12 6.45
CA LYS A 191 -53.19 -40.22 6.75
C LYS A 191 -53.70 -41.67 6.49
N PRO A 192 -52.92 -42.80 6.66
CA PRO A 192 -51.70 -43.03 7.48
C PRO A 192 -50.58 -43.99 6.97
N LEU A 193 -49.44 -43.93 7.69
CA LEU A 193 -48.43 -44.94 8.09
C LEU A 193 -48.12 -46.19 7.21
N ASP A 194 -46.82 -46.43 6.95
CA ASP A 194 -46.21 -47.72 7.31
C ASP A 194 -44.69 -47.66 7.61
N LEU A 195 -44.27 -48.65 8.40
CA LEU A 195 -43.03 -48.86 9.15
C LEU A 195 -41.91 -49.56 8.35
N SER A 196 -40.72 -49.67 8.99
CA SER A 196 -39.71 -50.74 8.79
C SER A 196 -38.69 -50.50 7.65
N SER A 197 -37.40 -50.85 7.69
CA SER A 197 -36.45 -51.36 8.69
C SER A 197 -35.09 -51.51 7.99
N LYS A 198 -34.02 -51.02 8.63
CA LYS A 198 -32.72 -51.70 8.85
C LYS A 198 -32.03 -52.45 7.68
N LYS A 199 -30.79 -52.06 7.33
CA LYS A 199 -29.55 -52.86 7.53
C LYS A 199 -28.33 -52.37 6.73
N ASP A 200 -27.21 -52.32 7.47
CA ASP A 200 -25.85 -52.85 7.19
C ASP A 200 -25.13 -52.42 5.89
N ALA A 201 -23.98 -51.74 5.92
CA ALA A 201 -22.64 -52.04 6.47
C ALA A 201 -21.64 -52.52 5.40
N TYR A 202 -20.36 -52.14 5.61
CA TYR A 202 -19.13 -52.53 4.91
C TYR A 202 -18.93 -51.94 3.49
N ARG A 203 -17.72 -51.52 3.05
CA ARG A 203 -16.40 -52.11 3.30
C ARG A 203 -15.25 -51.14 2.94
N ASN A 204 -14.21 -51.20 3.78
CA ASN A 204 -12.84 -50.70 3.59
C ASN A 204 -12.18 -51.09 2.25
N GLY A 205 -11.22 -50.26 1.82
CA GLY A 205 -10.23 -50.62 0.80
C GLY A 205 -9.10 -49.59 0.65
N THR A 206 -8.13 -49.63 1.56
CA THR A 206 -6.79 -49.03 1.43
C THR A 206 -5.92 -49.83 0.47
N ARG A 207 -5.11 -49.19 -0.39
CA ARG A 207 -3.63 -49.40 -0.51
C ARG A 207 -2.97 -48.88 -1.81
N HIS A 208 -1.78 -48.32 -1.59
CA HIS A 208 -0.55 -48.29 -2.41
C HIS A 208 -0.56 -47.54 -3.76
N ALA A 209 0.53 -47.06 -4.33
CA ALA A 209 1.82 -46.47 -3.92
C ALA A 209 2.61 -46.25 -5.24
N ARG A 210 3.43 -45.18 -5.29
CA ARG A 210 4.76 -45.11 -5.96
C ARG A 210 4.85 -44.80 -7.48
N SER A 211 5.68 -43.78 -7.79
CA SER A 211 6.69 -43.55 -8.86
C SER A 211 6.44 -44.13 -10.26
N ASP A 212 6.76 -43.50 -11.40
CA ASP A 212 8.04 -42.87 -11.76
C ASP A 212 7.98 -42.31 -13.20
N SER A 213 8.96 -41.46 -13.57
CA SER A 213 9.41 -41.07 -14.94
C SER A 213 8.39 -40.38 -15.89
N GLY A 214 8.68 -39.29 -16.62
CA GLY A 214 9.95 -38.79 -17.13
C GLY A 214 10.08 -39.08 -18.62
N VAL A 215 9.37 -38.33 -19.49
CA VAL A 215 9.71 -38.22 -20.92
C VAL A 215 9.38 -36.81 -21.42
N THR A 216 10.42 -36.16 -21.94
CA THR A 216 10.44 -34.91 -22.69
C THR A 216 9.94 -35.14 -24.11
N ASP A 217 9.08 -34.27 -24.63
CA ASP A 217 8.86 -34.17 -26.07
C ASP A 217 9.10 -32.74 -26.57
N LEU A 218 10.17 -32.61 -27.34
CA LEU A 218 10.64 -31.44 -28.06
C LEU A 218 10.00 -31.46 -29.45
N SER A 219 8.99 -30.62 -29.69
CA SER A 219 8.49 -30.36 -31.05
C SER A 219 9.13 -29.08 -31.60
N ILE A 220 10.15 -29.30 -32.43
CA ILE A 220 10.79 -28.33 -33.30
C ILE A 220 9.80 -28.01 -34.43
N SER A 221 9.41 -26.75 -34.58
CA SER A 221 8.62 -26.25 -35.71
C SER A 221 9.54 -25.49 -36.67
N ILE A 222 9.54 -25.90 -37.94
CA ILE A 222 10.30 -25.33 -39.05
C ILE A 222 9.49 -24.16 -39.65
N PRO A 223 10.12 -23.02 -40.00
CA PRO A 223 9.43 -21.86 -40.55
C PRO A 223 9.12 -22.01 -42.05
N SER A 224 7.95 -21.51 -42.46
CA SER A 224 7.54 -21.39 -43.86
C SER A 224 8.09 -20.10 -44.49
N THR A 225 8.53 -20.21 -45.74
CA THR A 225 9.07 -19.16 -46.61
C THR A 225 8.02 -18.12 -47.03
N PRO A 226 8.39 -16.84 -47.27
CA PRO A 226 7.52 -15.89 -47.93
C PRO A 226 7.79 -15.84 -49.45
N THR A 227 6.73 -16.01 -50.23
CA THR A 227 6.66 -15.76 -51.68
C THR A 227 6.52 -14.26 -51.96
N SER A 228 7.37 -13.75 -52.86
CA SER A 228 7.24 -12.43 -53.47
C SER A 228 6.25 -12.47 -54.64
N ASN A 229 5.42 -11.43 -54.79
CA ASN A 229 5.05 -10.92 -56.13
C ASN A 229 4.66 -9.44 -56.09
N SER A 230 5.45 -8.66 -56.86
CA SER A 230 5.14 -7.52 -57.75
C SER A 230 3.64 -7.26 -58.03
N SER A 231 3.09 -6.09 -58.36
CA SER A 231 3.46 -4.66 -58.51
C SER A 231 2.19 -3.98 -59.08
N ASN A 232 1.92 -2.70 -58.81
CA ASN A 232 1.49 -1.68 -59.80
C ASN A 232 1.04 -0.36 -59.13
N ASN A 233 1.82 0.71 -59.40
CA ASN A 233 1.46 2.06 -59.91
C ASN A 233 0.32 2.86 -59.21
N SER A 234 0.41 4.15 -58.86
CA SER A 234 1.17 5.30 -59.38
C SER A 234 1.06 6.53 -58.43
N PRO A 235 1.77 7.65 -58.67
CA PRO A 235 2.04 8.71 -57.69
C PRO A 235 1.19 9.97 -57.88
N THR A 236 0.93 10.73 -56.80
CA THR A 236 0.59 12.16 -56.91
C THR A 236 1.17 12.97 -55.74
N THR A 237 2.02 13.91 -56.12
CA THR A 237 2.66 14.96 -55.34
C THR A 237 1.71 16.15 -55.20
N SER A 238 1.48 16.63 -53.97
CA SER A 238 1.10 18.02 -53.70
C SER A 238 1.28 18.34 -52.20
N THR A 239 2.29 19.17 -51.90
CA THR A 239 2.42 20.00 -50.69
C THR A 239 1.71 21.34 -50.93
N PRO A 240 1.72 22.31 -49.99
CA PRO A 240 1.30 22.25 -48.58
C PRO A 240 0.23 23.33 -48.29
N LEU A 241 -0.61 23.17 -47.26
CA LEU A 241 -1.41 24.30 -46.75
C LEU A 241 -1.21 24.47 -45.24
N LEU A 242 -0.53 25.57 -44.92
CA LEU A 242 -0.54 26.26 -43.65
C LEU A 242 -1.99 26.40 -43.17
N SER A 243 -2.29 25.88 -41.98
CA SER A 243 -3.44 26.35 -41.21
C SER A 243 -2.93 26.90 -39.88
N SER A 244 -2.79 28.21 -39.86
CA SER A 244 -2.68 29.02 -38.66
C SER A 244 -3.93 28.81 -37.80
N ARG A 245 -3.79 28.13 -36.65
CA ARG A 245 -4.78 28.19 -35.59
C ARG A 245 -4.12 28.60 -34.29
N THR A 246 -4.15 29.92 -34.08
CA THR A 246 -4.34 30.62 -32.82
C THR A 246 -4.20 29.78 -31.56
N SER A 247 -3.15 30.13 -30.82
CA SER A 247 -2.90 29.85 -29.40
C SER A 247 -4.18 29.98 -28.57
N ALA A 248 -4.79 28.84 -28.24
CA ALA A 248 -5.63 28.74 -27.07
C ALA A 248 -4.68 28.45 -25.91
N THR A 249 -4.39 29.50 -25.13
CA THR A 249 -3.78 29.40 -23.81
C THR A 249 -4.74 28.60 -22.93
N SER A 250 -4.61 27.28 -22.96
CA SER A 250 -5.21 26.39 -21.98
C SER A 250 -4.54 26.69 -20.65
N THR A 251 -5.19 27.51 -19.84
CA THR A 251 -4.95 27.57 -18.40
C THR A 251 -5.07 26.16 -17.86
N SER A 252 -3.94 25.46 -17.75
CA SER A 252 -3.83 24.17 -17.11
C SER A 252 -4.11 24.39 -15.62
N THR A 253 -5.37 24.26 -15.26
CA THR A 253 -5.82 24.07 -13.88
C THR A 253 -4.93 23.04 -13.21
N LEU A 254 -4.46 23.35 -12.00
CA LEU A 254 -3.68 22.48 -11.10
C LEU A 254 -4.30 21.07 -10.85
N GLY A 255 -5.48 20.76 -11.40
CA GLY A 255 -6.15 19.46 -11.31
C GLY A 255 -5.51 18.32 -12.11
N GLY A 256 -4.43 18.54 -12.85
CA GLY A 256 -3.74 17.49 -13.62
C GLY A 256 -2.74 16.63 -12.83
N ILE A 257 -2.40 17.01 -11.59
CA ILE A 257 -1.34 16.36 -10.80
C ILE A 257 -1.92 15.41 -9.73
N ILE A 258 -3.20 15.52 -9.38
CA ILE A 258 -3.81 14.73 -8.31
C ILE A 258 -4.28 13.39 -8.88
N PRO A 259 -3.70 12.24 -8.45
CA PRO A 259 -4.13 10.94 -8.93
C PRO A 259 -5.54 10.64 -8.45
N LYS A 260 -6.42 10.20 -9.36
CA LYS A 260 -7.74 9.69 -8.98
C LYS A 260 -7.55 8.41 -8.17
N LEU A 261 -7.93 8.45 -6.89
CA LEU A 261 -7.90 7.32 -5.98
C LEU A 261 -9.21 6.53 -6.09
N VAL A 262 -9.13 5.21 -6.29
CA VAL A 262 -10.28 4.31 -6.23
C VAL A 262 -10.15 3.49 -4.96
N ILE A 263 -10.88 3.92 -3.94
CA ILE A 263 -10.85 3.31 -2.61
C ILE A 263 -12.10 2.44 -2.44
N PRO A 264 -11.95 1.13 -2.16
CA PRO A 264 -13.05 0.25 -1.81
C PRO A 264 -13.87 0.80 -0.64
N SER A 265 -15.20 0.66 -0.69
CA SER A 265 -16.10 1.27 0.31
C SER A 265 -15.86 0.76 1.74
N ASP A 266 -15.42 -0.50 1.89
CA ASP A 266 -15.05 -1.13 3.16
C ASP A 266 -13.73 -0.58 3.73
N MET A 267 -12.86 -0.05 2.89
CA MET A 267 -11.55 0.49 3.27
C MET A 267 -11.61 1.98 3.65
N LYS A 268 -12.64 2.70 3.19
CA LYS A 268 -12.83 4.13 3.48
C LYS A 268 -12.77 4.49 4.98
N PRO A 269 -13.55 3.86 5.88
CA PRO A 269 -13.52 4.23 7.29
C PRO A 269 -12.14 4.00 7.91
N LEU A 270 -11.47 2.92 7.51
CA LEU A 270 -10.13 2.60 7.99
C LEU A 270 -9.11 3.66 7.56
N ILE A 271 -9.16 4.09 6.30
CA ILE A 271 -8.28 5.14 5.76
C ILE A 271 -8.58 6.50 6.41
N ILE A 272 -9.85 6.83 6.69
CA ILE A 272 -10.23 8.05 7.40
C ILE A 272 -9.64 8.05 8.81
N ILE A 273 -9.80 6.96 9.57
CA ILE A 273 -9.23 6.86 10.93
C ILE A 273 -7.70 6.94 10.86
N TYR A 274 -7.08 6.25 9.89
CA TYR A 274 -5.64 6.34 9.66
C TYR A 274 -5.18 7.78 9.44
N GLN A 275 -5.85 8.49 8.51
CA GLN A 275 -5.58 9.90 8.20
C GLN A 275 -5.68 10.76 9.46
N LEU A 276 -6.71 10.58 10.27
CA LEU A 276 -6.88 11.33 11.52
C LEU A 276 -5.75 11.07 12.52
N ILE A 277 -5.26 9.82 12.62
CA ILE A 277 -4.15 9.49 13.53
C ILE A 277 -2.86 10.14 13.05
N ILE A 278 -2.52 10.03 11.76
CA ILE A 278 -1.27 10.62 11.24
C ILE A 278 -1.31 12.16 11.31
N THR A 279 -2.46 12.81 11.01
CA THR A 279 -2.58 14.27 11.18
C THR A 279 -2.48 14.68 12.64
N THR A 280 -3.06 13.90 13.55
CA THR A 280 -2.90 14.11 15.00
C THR A 280 -1.44 14.00 15.41
N MET A 281 -0.68 13.04 14.89
CA MET A 281 0.75 12.90 15.18
C MET A 281 1.55 14.14 14.76
N VAL A 282 1.32 14.64 13.53
CA VAL A 282 1.95 15.87 13.02
C VAL A 282 1.57 17.08 13.87
N ALA A 283 0.28 17.23 14.18
CA ALA A 283 -0.23 18.31 15.03
C ALA A 283 0.34 18.25 16.46
N SER A 284 0.43 17.06 17.06
CA SER A 284 1.03 16.86 18.39
C SER A 284 2.51 17.21 18.40
N ALA A 285 3.26 16.85 17.34
CA ALA A 285 4.66 17.23 17.21
C ALA A 285 4.83 18.77 17.13
N ALA A 286 3.99 19.44 16.34
CA ALA A 286 3.99 20.90 16.23
C ALA A 286 3.56 21.59 17.53
N GLY A 287 2.47 21.12 18.16
CA GLY A 287 1.92 21.74 19.36
C GLY A 287 2.78 21.57 20.61
N THR A 288 3.66 20.56 20.65
CA THR A 288 4.54 20.31 21.82
C THR A 288 5.93 20.94 21.70
N ARG A 289 6.43 21.22 20.50
CA ARG A 289 7.79 21.76 20.28
C ARG A 289 7.88 22.89 19.25
N GLY A 290 6.76 23.34 18.69
CA GLY A 290 6.71 24.38 17.67
C GLY A 290 6.90 23.89 16.23
N ILE A 291 6.72 24.83 15.29
CA ILE A 291 6.64 24.60 13.83
C ILE A 291 8.02 24.31 13.19
N LEU A 292 9.12 24.59 13.88
CA LEU A 292 10.49 24.34 13.38
C LEU A 292 11.18 23.19 14.12
N SER A 293 10.41 22.31 14.74
CA SER A 293 10.98 21.18 15.49
C SER A 293 11.37 20.02 14.58
N GLU A 294 12.48 19.36 14.92
CA GLU A 294 12.89 18.10 14.29
C GLU A 294 11.78 17.04 14.39
N ARG A 295 11.03 17.05 15.50
CA ARG A 295 9.85 16.19 15.69
C ARG A 295 8.78 16.43 14.64
N LEU A 296 8.47 17.70 14.34
CA LEU A 296 7.51 18.02 13.29
C LEU A 296 8.02 17.58 11.92
N LEU A 297 9.30 17.82 11.62
CA LEU A 297 9.90 17.38 10.36
C LEU A 297 9.76 15.85 10.18
N GLY A 298 10.14 15.07 11.20
CA GLY A 298 10.02 13.62 11.17
C GLY A 298 8.57 13.15 11.00
N ALA A 299 7.63 13.77 11.72
CA ALA A 299 6.21 13.44 11.61
C ALA A 299 5.62 13.80 10.24
N PHE A 300 6.02 14.93 9.67
CA PHE A 300 5.58 15.36 8.34
C PHE A 300 6.13 14.43 7.25
N MET A 301 7.39 14.00 7.35
CA MET A 301 7.97 13.01 6.43
C MET A 301 7.18 11.69 6.44
N PHE A 302 6.74 11.22 7.60
CA PHE A 302 5.84 10.07 7.70
C PHE A 302 4.52 10.29 6.96
N MET A 303 3.86 11.42 7.20
CA MET A 303 2.59 11.74 6.53
C MET A 303 2.74 11.75 5.01
N VAL A 304 3.78 12.38 4.47
CA VAL A 304 4.04 12.42 3.02
C VAL A 304 4.35 11.02 2.48
N SER A 305 5.11 10.21 3.22
CA SER A 305 5.35 8.82 2.86
C SER A 305 4.04 8.03 2.75
N ASP A 306 3.14 8.16 3.72
CA ASP A 306 1.88 7.44 3.76
C ASP A 306 0.94 7.86 2.61
N VAL A 307 0.91 9.14 2.26
CA VAL A 307 0.18 9.64 1.08
C VAL A 307 0.70 9.00 -0.21
N MET A 308 2.03 8.87 -0.35
CA MET A 308 2.60 8.20 -1.53
C MET A 308 2.30 6.70 -1.57
N VAL A 309 2.25 6.04 -0.41
CA VAL A 309 1.81 4.63 -0.33
C VAL A 309 0.35 4.54 -0.78
N ALA A 310 -0.53 5.42 -0.29
CA ALA A 310 -1.93 5.46 -0.71
C ALA A 310 -2.07 5.68 -2.22
N TRP A 311 -1.28 6.58 -2.81
CA TRP A 311 -1.26 6.79 -4.26
C TRP A 311 -0.77 5.56 -5.04
N ASP A 312 0.23 4.83 -4.55
CA ASP A 312 0.71 3.62 -5.22
C ASP A 312 -0.29 2.46 -5.10
N THR A 313 -1.00 2.36 -3.98
CA THR A 313 -1.98 1.30 -3.70
C THR A 313 -3.33 1.53 -4.38
N PHE A 314 -3.88 2.74 -4.28
CA PHE A 314 -5.25 3.07 -4.70
C PHE A 314 -5.31 3.96 -5.96
N GLY A 315 -4.18 4.44 -6.46
CA GLY A 315 -4.15 5.29 -7.65
C GLY A 315 -4.53 4.52 -8.92
N VAL A 316 -5.45 5.09 -9.71
CA VAL A 316 -5.83 4.53 -11.02
C VAL A 316 -4.63 4.64 -11.97
N LYS A 317 -4.05 3.50 -12.33
CA LYS A 317 -2.99 3.43 -13.34
C LYS A 317 -3.65 3.42 -14.73
N PRO A 318 -3.34 4.35 -15.64
CA PRO A 318 -3.87 4.28 -16.99
C PRO A 318 -3.43 2.94 -17.61
N ALA A 319 -4.39 2.19 -18.15
CA ALA A 319 -4.12 0.94 -18.84
C ALA A 319 -3.15 1.25 -19.98
N ARG A 320 -1.87 0.88 -19.80
CA ARG A 320 -0.89 1.00 -20.88
C ARG A 320 -1.36 0.03 -21.95
N ALA A 321 -1.81 0.53 -23.09
CA ALA A 321 -1.99 -0.28 -24.29
C ALA A 321 -0.64 -0.92 -24.56
N VAL A 322 -0.52 -2.20 -24.20
CA VAL A 322 0.70 -2.95 -24.41
C VAL A 322 0.71 -3.26 -25.91
N ASP A 323 1.43 -2.45 -26.68
CA ASP A 323 1.67 -2.74 -28.08
C ASP A 323 2.27 -4.15 -28.18
N ALA A 324 1.52 -5.05 -28.83
CA ALA A 324 1.87 -6.46 -29.00
C ALA A 324 3.19 -6.68 -29.76
N SER A 325 3.82 -5.61 -30.27
CA SER A 325 5.08 -5.61 -30.99
C SER A 325 6.33 -5.53 -30.11
N THR A 326 6.22 -5.25 -28.80
CA THR A 326 7.39 -5.22 -27.92
C THR A 326 7.85 -6.64 -27.55
N LYS A 327 8.99 -7.04 -28.14
CA LYS A 327 9.67 -8.33 -27.90
C LYS A 327 9.77 -8.64 -26.40
N SER A 328 9.53 -9.90 -26.05
CA SER A 328 9.53 -10.43 -24.69
C SER A 328 10.82 -10.17 -23.89
N GLU A 329 11.97 -10.00 -24.56
CA GLU A 329 13.25 -9.67 -23.94
C GLU A 329 13.31 -8.24 -23.38
N GLU A 330 12.70 -7.24 -24.05
CA GLU A 330 12.70 -5.86 -23.57
C GLU A 330 11.80 -5.66 -22.32
N ARG A 331 10.88 -6.61 -22.08
CA ARG A 331 10.03 -6.64 -20.88
C ARG A 331 10.78 -7.11 -19.62
N ARG A 332 11.91 -7.83 -19.76
CA ARG A 332 12.68 -8.35 -18.61
C ARG A 332 13.60 -7.32 -17.94
N SER A 333 13.96 -6.24 -18.65
CA SER A 333 14.93 -5.25 -18.15
C SER A 333 14.30 -4.01 -17.50
N LYS A 334 12.98 -3.82 -17.58
CA LYS A 334 12.34 -2.61 -17.05
C LYS A 334 12.03 -2.84 -15.57
N GLY A 335 12.80 -2.16 -14.71
CA GLY A 335 12.58 -2.11 -13.27
C GLY A 335 11.14 -1.81 -12.89
N ARG A 336 10.74 -2.19 -11.67
CA ARG A 336 9.35 -2.15 -11.23
C ARG A 336 8.73 -0.77 -11.51
N GLN A 337 7.62 -0.73 -12.23
CA GLN A 337 6.96 0.53 -12.55
C GLN A 337 6.62 1.26 -11.24
N GLY A 338 7.05 2.53 -11.13
CA GLY A 338 6.89 3.34 -9.92
C GLY A 338 8.01 3.19 -8.87
N TRP A 339 9.10 2.45 -9.13
CA TRP A 339 10.19 2.27 -8.15
C TRP A 339 10.79 3.60 -7.66
N LYS A 340 10.82 4.65 -8.49
CA LYS A 340 11.31 5.98 -8.07
C LYS A 340 10.43 6.60 -6.98
N SER A 341 9.12 6.56 -7.18
CA SER A 341 8.15 7.07 -6.20
C SER A 341 8.20 6.26 -4.91
N ARG A 342 8.26 4.92 -5.00
CA ARG A 342 8.42 4.05 -3.83
C ARG A 342 9.75 4.29 -3.11
N GLY A 343 10.84 4.43 -3.86
CA GLY A 343 12.16 4.72 -3.33
C GLY A 343 12.19 6.03 -2.54
N PHE A 344 11.58 7.08 -3.08
CA PHE A 344 11.41 8.34 -2.36
C PHE A 344 10.55 8.18 -1.10
N GLY A 345 9.47 7.39 -1.18
CA GLY A 345 8.67 7.00 -0.01
C GLY A 345 9.47 6.29 1.06
N TRP A 346 10.33 5.34 0.70
CA TRP A 346 11.19 4.66 1.66
C TRP A 346 12.15 5.63 2.36
N VAL A 347 12.73 6.59 1.62
CA VAL A 347 13.59 7.62 2.20
C VAL A 347 12.82 8.48 3.21
N LEU A 348 11.60 8.90 2.87
CA LEU A 348 10.77 9.70 3.78
C LEU A 348 10.31 8.91 5.01
N TYR A 349 9.87 7.67 4.82
CA TYR A 349 9.44 6.76 5.89
C TYR A 349 10.56 6.51 6.91
N PHE A 350 11.70 5.98 6.43
CA PHE A 350 12.82 5.64 7.30
C PHE A 350 13.58 6.86 7.79
N GLY A 351 13.61 7.94 7.00
CA GLY A 351 14.14 9.23 7.44
C GLY A 351 13.28 9.85 8.56
N GLY A 352 11.96 9.78 8.44
CA GLY A 352 11.02 10.20 9.49
C GLY A 352 11.20 9.39 10.76
N GLN A 353 11.31 8.05 10.65
CA GLN A 353 11.67 7.18 11.78
C GLN A 353 12.98 7.57 12.42
N TYR A 354 14.02 7.82 11.62
CA TYR A 354 15.32 8.19 12.14
C TYR A 354 15.25 9.49 12.95
N ILE A 355 14.60 10.52 12.40
CA ILE A 355 14.46 11.80 13.08
C ILE A 355 13.64 11.64 14.36
N LEU A 356 12.50 10.96 14.32
CA LEU A 356 11.66 10.75 15.51
C LEU A 356 12.33 9.84 16.57
N ALA A 357 13.05 8.80 16.16
CA ALA A 357 13.73 7.92 17.11
C ALA A 357 14.98 8.59 17.72
N ALA A 358 15.70 9.43 16.97
CA ALA A 358 16.92 10.11 17.42
C ALA A 358 16.62 11.38 18.25
N TYR A 359 15.60 12.13 17.86
CA TYR A 359 15.30 13.46 18.39
C TYR A 359 13.90 13.58 19.03
N GLY A 360 13.03 12.58 18.83
CA GLY A 360 11.70 12.56 19.48
C GLY A 360 11.75 12.46 21.00
N ALA A 361 12.90 12.09 21.58
CA ALA A 361 13.09 12.04 23.03
C ALA A 361 13.92 13.20 23.61
N LYS A 362 14.59 13.99 22.77
CA LYS A 362 15.26 15.24 23.16
C LYS A 362 14.26 16.37 23.12
#